data_AF-K1YXP5-F1
#
_entry.id   AF-K1YXP5-F1
#
_cell.length_a   1.000
_cell.length_b   1.000
_cell.length_c   1.000
_cell.angle_alpha   90.00
_cell.angle_beta   90.00
_cell.angle_gamma   90.00
#
_symmetry.space_group_name_H-M   'P 1'
#
loop_
_entity.id
_entity.type
_entity.pdbx_description
1 polymer ?
#
loop_
_entity_poly.entity_id
_entity_poly.type
_entity_poly.pdbx_seq_one_letter_code
_entity_poly.pdbx_strand_id
1 'polypeptide(L)'
;WLEDYKATTIGLDTNKVLKLIDQHMFETKAHYTDKAIRRFVNKIGPDLIFDLLDLRIADKKGGRFPDSMKGVMILREKIRDEINKKPPFTPKDLAINGHDIMNLGFKPGPIIGQIQSFLMDIVLDEPEKNQPDILKELVKEKFDVTPQP
;
A
#
# COMPACT_ATOMS: atom_id res chain seq x y z
N TRP A 1 -0.54 -12.13 23.85
CA TRP A 1 0.92 -12.35 23.90
C TRP A 1 1.70 -11.04 23.96
N LEU A 2 1.73 -10.16 22.94
CA LEU A 2 2.47 -8.88 23.05
C LEU A 2 2.04 -8.00 24.24
N GLU A 3 0.74 -8.04 24.58
CA GLU A 3 0.19 -7.39 25.77
C GLU A 3 0.70 -8.03 27.07
N ASP A 4 0.80 -9.36 27.12
CA ASP A 4 1.32 -10.10 28.27
C ASP A 4 2.80 -9.78 28.51
N TYR A 5 3.56 -9.53 27.45
CA TYR A 5 4.95 -9.06 27.49
C TYR A 5 5.06 -7.55 27.79
N LYS A 6 3.94 -6.84 27.98
CA LYS A 6 3.89 -5.37 28.18
C LYS A 6 4.70 -4.60 27.14
N ALA A 7 4.74 -5.08 25.89
CA ALA A 7 5.67 -4.57 24.89
C ALA A 7 5.46 -3.07 24.58
N THR A 8 4.24 -2.57 24.68
CA THR A 8 3.95 -1.13 24.50
C THR A 8 4.66 -0.25 25.53
N THR A 9 4.96 -0.76 26.73
CA THR A 9 5.64 0.01 27.79
C THR A 9 7.10 0.33 27.47
N ILE A 10 7.72 -0.42 26.55
CA ILE A 10 9.07 -0.16 26.06
C ILE A 10 9.07 0.61 24.72
N GLY A 11 7.93 1.20 24.34
CA GLY A 11 7.79 2.00 23.12
C GLY A 11 7.58 1.18 21.85
N LEU A 12 7.25 -0.11 21.97
CA LEU A 12 6.98 -0.96 20.81
C LEU A 12 5.60 -0.65 20.22
N ASP A 13 5.58 -0.37 18.91
CA ASP A 13 4.34 -0.27 18.13
C ASP A 13 3.86 -1.68 17.75
N THR A 14 2.86 -2.16 18.49
CA THR A 14 2.33 -3.52 18.31
C THR A 14 1.67 -3.71 16.94
N ASN A 15 1.06 -2.67 16.36
CA ASN A 15 0.41 -2.77 15.05
C ASN A 15 1.44 -2.99 13.94
N LYS A 16 2.57 -2.27 14.00
CA LYS A 16 3.68 -2.48 13.07
C LYS A 16 4.21 -3.90 13.16
N VAL A 17 4.49 -4.37 14.38
CA VAL A 17 5.03 -5.72 14.60
C VAL A 17 4.07 -6.79 14.10
N LEU A 18 2.78 -6.70 14.45
CA LEU A 18 1.77 -7.65 13.98
C LEU A 18 1.67 -7.64 12.45
N LYS A 19 1.72 -6.47 11.81
CA LYS A 19 1.68 -6.35 10.36
C LYS A 19 2.90 -6.99 9.69
N LEU A 20 4.11 -6.78 10.23
CA LEU A 20 5.32 -7.40 9.72
C LEU A 20 5.26 -8.93 9.85
N ILE A 21 4.82 -9.44 11.01
CA ILE A 21 4.66 -10.88 11.23
C ILE A 21 3.59 -11.46 10.31
N ASP A 22 2.47 -10.79 10.10
CA ASP A 22 1.42 -11.31 9.21
C ASP A 22 1.88 -11.39 7.75
N GLN A 23 2.71 -10.43 7.32
CA GLN A 23 3.09 -10.28 5.91
C GLN A 23 4.48 -10.87 5.55
N HIS A 24 5.28 -11.35 6.51
CA HIS A 24 6.68 -11.76 6.27
C HIS A 24 6.83 -12.94 5.29
N MET A 25 5.84 -13.82 5.20
CA MET A 25 5.86 -14.95 4.28
C MET A 25 5.35 -14.53 2.89
N PHE A 26 6.22 -13.90 2.11
CA PHE A 26 5.97 -13.62 0.69
C PHE A 26 6.94 -14.34 -0.23
N GLU A 27 6.52 -14.55 -1.48
CA GLU A 27 7.34 -15.13 -2.53
C GLU A 27 8.08 -14.05 -3.34
N THR A 28 9.29 -14.35 -3.79
CA THR A 28 10.13 -13.43 -4.57
C THR A 28 10.24 -13.80 -6.06
N LYS A 29 9.50 -14.83 -6.51
CA LYS A 29 10.02 -15.81 -7.49
C LYS A 29 10.48 -15.28 -8.86
N ALA A 30 10.00 -14.15 -9.38
CA ALA A 30 10.54 -13.55 -10.63
C ALA A 30 10.22 -12.04 -10.78
N HIS A 31 10.28 -11.32 -9.65
CA HIS A 31 10.33 -9.85 -9.58
C HIS A 31 9.19 -9.09 -10.26
N TYR A 32 8.06 -9.02 -9.54
CA TYR A 32 6.90 -8.16 -9.77
C TYR A 32 7.02 -7.10 -10.87
N THR A 33 5.96 -6.99 -11.68
CA THR A 33 5.73 -5.82 -12.53
C THR A 33 5.63 -4.56 -11.67
N ASP A 34 5.91 -3.39 -12.24
CA ASP A 34 5.82 -2.10 -11.53
C ASP A 34 4.45 -1.93 -10.84
N LYS A 35 3.37 -2.31 -11.53
CA LYS A 35 2.00 -2.39 -10.96
C LYS A 35 1.93 -3.26 -9.70
N ALA A 36 2.47 -4.47 -9.75
CA ALA A 36 2.43 -5.37 -8.61
C ALA A 36 3.33 -4.88 -7.45
N ILE A 37 4.42 -4.19 -7.76
CA ILE A 37 5.25 -3.50 -6.76
C ILE A 37 4.44 -2.39 -6.09
N ARG A 38 3.76 -1.53 -6.86
CA ARG A 38 2.95 -0.44 -6.30
C ARG A 38 1.87 -0.97 -5.36
N ARG A 39 1.15 -2.03 -5.77
CA ARG A 39 0.16 -2.71 -4.92
C ARG A 39 0.78 -3.31 -3.67
N PHE A 40 1.96 -3.93 -3.77
CA PHE A 40 2.65 -4.48 -2.62
C PHE A 40 3.08 -3.38 -1.63
N VAL A 41 3.65 -2.27 -2.12
CA VAL A 41 4.02 -1.11 -1.29
C VAL A 41 2.79 -0.48 -0.65
N ASN A 42 1.68 -0.29 -1.38
CA ASN A 42 0.43 0.23 -0.82
C ASN A 42 -0.11 -0.68 0.30
N LYS A 43 -0.14 -2.00 0.09
CA LYS A 43 -0.63 -2.96 1.09
C LYS A 43 0.18 -2.91 2.38
N ILE A 44 1.51 -2.91 2.27
CA ILE A 44 2.41 -2.93 3.43
C ILE A 44 2.55 -1.54 4.07
N GLY A 45 2.52 -0.50 3.26
CA GLY A 45 2.83 0.88 3.61
C GLY A 45 4.26 1.23 3.20
N PRO A 46 4.48 2.41 2.60
CA PRO A 46 5.82 2.84 2.15
C PRO A 46 6.82 2.94 3.30
N ASP A 47 6.37 3.26 4.51
CA ASP A 47 7.22 3.37 5.69
C ASP A 47 7.68 2.01 6.26
N LEU A 48 6.98 0.91 5.92
CA LEU A 48 7.23 -0.42 6.50
C LEU A 48 7.79 -1.42 5.50
N ILE A 49 7.76 -1.11 4.20
CA ILE A 49 8.12 -2.08 3.16
C ILE A 49 9.57 -2.55 3.30
N PHE A 50 10.50 -1.66 3.66
CA PHE A 50 11.91 -2.04 3.81
C PHE A 50 12.15 -2.85 5.08
N ASP A 51 11.47 -2.54 6.18
CA ASP A 51 11.51 -3.35 7.41
C ASP A 51 11.01 -4.78 7.15
N LEU A 52 9.97 -4.94 6.32
CA LEU A 52 9.47 -6.25 5.91
C LEU A 52 10.51 -7.05 5.11
N LEU A 53 11.23 -6.39 4.20
CA LEU A 53 12.30 -7.03 3.43
C LEU A 53 13.47 -7.44 4.33
N ASP A 54 13.83 -6.59 5.31
CA ASP A 54 14.89 -6.88 6.27
C ASP A 54 14.51 -8.05 7.19
N LEU A 55 13.26 -8.11 7.64
CA LEU A 55 12.72 -9.26 8.37
C LEU A 55 12.80 -10.54 7.54
N ARG A 56 12.43 -10.48 6.25
CA ARG A 56 12.51 -11.65 5.36
C ARG A 56 13.94 -12.12 5.10
N ILE A 57 14.90 -11.20 5.05
CA ILE A 57 16.33 -11.53 4.95
C ILE A 57 16.79 -12.22 6.22
N ALA A 58 16.43 -11.70 7.40
CA ALA A 58 16.79 -12.30 8.69
C ALA A 58 16.22 -13.73 8.83
N ASP A 59 14.94 -13.92 8.48
CA ASP A 59 14.26 -15.22 8.46
C ASP A 59 14.98 -16.23 7.55
N LYS A 60 15.34 -15.83 6.33
CA LYS A 60 16.10 -16.68 5.39
C LYS A 60 17.49 -17.04 5.91
N LYS A 61 18.19 -16.11 6.53
CA LYS A 61 19.53 -16.34 7.12
C LYS A 61 19.49 -17.33 8.29
N GLY A 62 18.45 -17.25 9.13
CA GLY A 62 18.24 -18.19 10.23
C GLY A 62 17.65 -19.54 9.79
N GLY A 63 17.21 -19.64 8.54
CA GLY A 63 16.53 -20.82 8.00
C GLY A 63 17.46 -21.87 7.38
N ARG A 64 16.84 -22.90 6.78
CA ARG A 64 17.51 -24.06 6.18
C ARG A 64 18.31 -23.74 4.90
N PHE A 65 18.05 -22.60 4.24
CA PHE A 65 18.64 -22.22 2.95
C PHE A 65 19.17 -20.78 2.96
N PRO A 66 20.26 -20.50 3.69
CA PRO A 66 20.76 -19.15 3.92
C PRO A 66 21.18 -18.43 2.63
N ASP A 67 21.65 -19.14 1.61
CA ASP A 67 22.12 -18.54 0.35
C ASP A 67 20.98 -18.10 -0.59
N SER A 68 19.71 -18.38 -0.24
CA SER A 68 18.54 -18.08 -1.07
C SER A 68 18.04 -16.63 -1.01
N MET A 69 18.92 -15.64 -0.79
CA MET A 69 18.57 -14.23 -0.58
C MET A 69 18.47 -13.38 -1.85
N LYS A 70 19.06 -13.83 -2.96
CA LYS A 70 19.14 -13.07 -4.23
C LYS A 70 17.79 -12.51 -4.67
N GLY A 71 16.71 -13.29 -4.49
CA GLY A 71 15.37 -12.88 -4.87
C GLY A 71 14.85 -11.65 -4.12
N VAL A 72 15.10 -11.58 -2.81
CA VAL A 72 14.67 -10.47 -1.94
C VAL A 72 15.49 -9.21 -2.24
N MET A 73 16.79 -9.38 -2.50
CA MET A 73 17.67 -8.25 -2.84
C MET A 73 17.27 -7.57 -4.15
N ILE A 74 16.97 -8.35 -5.20
CA ILE A 74 16.49 -7.78 -6.48
C ILE A 74 15.15 -7.07 -6.28
N LEU A 75 14.24 -7.64 -5.49
CA LEU A 75 12.97 -7.00 -5.18
C LEU A 75 13.15 -5.67 -4.43
N ARG A 76 14.11 -5.61 -3.49
CA ARG A 76 14.43 -4.37 -2.74
C ARG A 76 14.81 -3.23 -3.68
N GLU A 77 15.69 -3.50 -4.66
CA GLU A 77 16.12 -2.47 -5.62
C GLU A 77 14.95 -2.03 -6.51
N LYS A 78 14.14 -2.98 -7.02
CA LYS A 78 12.96 -2.59 -7.81
C LYS A 78 11.94 -1.76 -7.01
N ILE A 79 11.72 -2.08 -5.74
CA ILE A 79 10.86 -1.27 -4.85
C ILE A 79 11.44 0.13 -4.68
N ARG A 80 12.76 0.25 -4.48
CA ARG A 80 13.44 1.55 -4.39
C ARG A 80 13.27 2.36 -5.66
N ASP A 81 13.49 1.75 -6.83
CA ASP A 81 13.32 2.40 -8.13
C ASP A 81 11.88 2.90 -8.32
N GLU A 82 10.90 2.06 -7.97
CA GLU A 82 9.48 2.42 -8.08
C GLU A 82 9.10 3.55 -7.12
N ILE A 83 9.58 3.53 -5.87
CA ILE A 83 9.36 4.62 -4.91
C ILE A 83 10.02 5.92 -5.39
N ASN A 84 11.19 5.86 -6.02
CA ASN A 84 11.88 7.03 -6.55
C ASN A 84 11.15 7.71 -7.71
N LYS A 85 10.32 6.96 -8.46
CA LYS A 85 9.40 7.54 -9.45
C LYS A 85 8.28 8.38 -8.81
N LYS A 86 8.12 8.30 -7.48
CA LYS A 86 7.08 8.97 -6.68
C LYS A 86 5.65 8.71 -7.18
N PRO A 87 5.27 7.46 -7.50
CA PRO A 87 3.88 7.16 -7.78
C PRO A 87 3.07 7.32 -6.48
N PRO A 88 1.76 7.53 -6.59
CA PRO A 88 0.88 7.57 -5.43
C PRO A 88 0.76 6.17 -4.82
N PHE A 89 0.99 6.08 -3.52
CA PHE A 89 0.90 4.82 -2.77
C PHE A 89 -0.19 4.85 -1.71
N THR A 90 -0.74 6.02 -1.39
CA THR A 90 -1.75 6.20 -0.35
C THR A 90 -2.87 7.10 -0.84
N PRO A 91 -4.08 7.04 -0.24
CA PRO A 91 -5.17 7.95 -0.58
C PRO A 91 -4.82 9.44 -0.48
N LYS A 92 -3.79 9.80 0.31
CA LYS A 92 -3.32 11.18 0.43
C LYS A 92 -2.54 11.65 -0.80
N ASP A 93 -2.04 10.71 -1.60
CA ASP A 93 -1.28 11.00 -2.82
C ASP A 93 -2.18 11.13 -4.05
N LEU A 94 -3.49 10.88 -3.91
CA LEU A 94 -4.47 11.11 -4.98
C LEU A 94 -4.54 12.61 -5.31
N ALA A 95 -4.65 12.92 -6.60
CA ALA A 95 -4.77 14.28 -7.08
C ALA A 95 -6.10 14.96 -6.70
N ILE A 96 -7.04 14.21 -6.13
CA ILE A 96 -8.27 14.72 -5.51
C ILE A 96 -8.38 14.18 -4.09
N ASN A 97 -8.97 14.98 -3.21
CA ASN A 97 -9.20 14.60 -1.81
C ASN A 97 -10.70 14.44 -1.52
N GLY A 98 -11.04 14.17 -0.25
CA GLY A 98 -12.43 13.99 0.17
C GLY A 98 -13.32 15.21 -0.07
N HIS A 99 -12.80 16.43 0.01
CA HIS A 99 -13.55 17.65 -0.28
C HIS A 99 -13.88 17.77 -1.76
N ASP A 100 -12.94 17.41 -2.64
CA ASP A 100 -13.20 17.38 -4.08
C ASP A 100 -14.30 16.39 -4.43
N ILE A 101 -14.29 15.21 -3.80
CA ILE A 101 -15.35 14.20 -3.95
C ILE A 101 -16.69 14.74 -3.43
N MET A 102 -16.71 15.44 -2.29
CA MET A 102 -17.93 16.07 -1.78
C MET A 102 -18.47 17.15 -2.72
N ASN A 103 -17.58 17.91 -3.36
CA ASN A 103 -17.97 18.92 -4.36
C ASN A 103 -18.57 18.31 -5.64
N LEU A 104 -18.40 17.00 -5.87
CA LEU A 104 -19.11 16.27 -6.93
C LEU A 104 -20.55 15.89 -6.54
N GLY A 105 -20.97 16.16 -5.29
CA GLY A 105 -22.32 15.92 -4.79
C GLY A 105 -22.44 14.73 -3.83
N PHE A 106 -21.35 14.03 -3.53
CA PHE A 106 -21.36 12.92 -2.57
C PHE A 106 -21.43 13.42 -1.13
N LYS A 107 -22.30 12.81 -0.31
CA LYS A 107 -22.40 13.13 1.12
C LYS A 107 -21.19 12.57 1.89
N PRO A 108 -20.76 13.24 2.97
CA PRO A 108 -19.73 12.70 3.86
C PRO A 108 -20.18 11.36 4.44
N GLY A 109 -19.27 10.38 4.48
CA GLY A 109 -19.54 9.05 5.00
C GLY A 109 -18.64 7.97 4.38
N PRO A 110 -18.98 6.68 4.60
CA PRO A 110 -18.21 5.54 4.10
C PRO A 110 -18.00 5.54 2.58
N ILE A 111 -18.92 6.15 1.82
CA ILE A 111 -18.86 6.28 0.37
C ILE A 111 -17.58 6.99 -0.10
N ILE A 112 -17.08 7.99 0.64
CA ILE A 112 -15.84 8.69 0.28
C ILE A 112 -14.65 7.74 0.33
N GLY A 113 -14.56 6.90 1.36
CA GLY A 113 -13.50 5.90 1.48
C GLY A 113 -13.58 4.83 0.40
N GLN A 114 -14.79 4.44 -0.01
CA GLN A 114 -15.00 3.50 -1.12
C GLN A 114 -14.53 4.10 -2.45
N ILE A 115 -14.86 5.37 -2.70
CA ILE A 115 -14.39 6.10 -3.88
C ILE A 115 -12.86 6.21 -3.87
N GLN A 116 -12.25 6.62 -2.76
CA GLN A 116 -10.79 6.71 -2.64
C GLN A 116 -10.10 5.35 -2.88
N SER A 117 -10.69 4.27 -2.38
CA SER A 117 -10.16 2.91 -2.60
C SER A 117 -10.24 2.51 -4.08
N PHE A 118 -11.36 2.80 -4.74
CA PHE A 118 -11.51 2.58 -6.19
C PHE A 118 -10.49 3.36 -7.01
N LEU A 119 -10.30 4.65 -6.72
CA LEU A 119 -9.30 5.47 -7.40
C LEU A 119 -7.88 4.96 -7.14
N MET A 120 -7.60 4.50 -5.93
CA MET A 120 -6.31 3.90 -5.59
C MET A 120 -6.03 2.67 -6.44
N ASP A 121 -7.00 1.77 -6.62
CA ASP A 121 -6.83 0.59 -7.46
C ASP A 121 -6.48 0.93 -8.92
N ILE A 122 -7.10 1.96 -9.47
CA ILE A 122 -6.82 2.43 -10.84
C ILE A 122 -5.41 3.02 -10.91
N VAL A 123 -5.07 3.88 -9.96
CA VAL A 123 -3.84 4.66 -10.02
C VAL A 123 -2.62 3.80 -9.65
N LEU A 124 -2.77 2.77 -8.80
CA LEU A 124 -1.73 1.78 -8.57
C LEU A 124 -1.43 0.97 -9.84
N ASP A 125 -2.40 0.83 -10.74
CA ASP A 125 -2.21 0.17 -12.02
C ASP A 125 -1.58 1.12 -13.05
N GLU A 126 -2.15 2.32 -13.16
CA GLU A 126 -1.84 3.36 -14.17
C GLU A 126 -1.61 4.72 -13.45
N PRO A 127 -0.41 4.99 -12.91
CA PRO A 127 -0.13 6.17 -12.09
C PRO A 127 -0.33 7.50 -12.83
N GLU A 128 -0.21 7.50 -14.16
CA GLU A 128 -0.46 8.63 -15.04
C GLU A 128 -1.92 9.12 -15.01
N LYS A 129 -2.87 8.27 -14.58
CA LYS A 129 -4.27 8.64 -14.38
C LYS A 129 -4.50 9.50 -13.14
N ASN A 130 -3.48 9.71 -12.30
CA ASN A 130 -3.57 10.56 -11.11
C ASN A 130 -3.63 12.05 -11.46
N GLN A 131 -4.66 12.47 -12.19
CA GLN A 131 -4.92 13.84 -12.59
C GLN A 131 -6.32 14.24 -12.16
N PRO A 132 -6.53 15.47 -11.62
CA PRO A 132 -7.79 15.84 -11.01
C PRO A 132 -9.02 15.60 -11.90
N ASP A 133 -8.93 15.97 -13.17
CA ASP A 133 -10.06 15.87 -14.11
C ASP A 133 -10.37 14.42 -14.47
N ILE A 134 -9.33 13.60 -14.75
CA ILE A 134 -9.47 12.16 -15.02
C ILE A 134 -10.10 11.44 -13.83
N LEU A 135 -9.62 11.72 -12.60
CA LEU A 135 -10.17 11.08 -11.41
C LEU A 135 -11.64 11.47 -11.19
N LYS A 136 -12.00 12.75 -11.37
CA LYS A 136 -13.39 13.21 -11.23
C LYS A 136 -14.32 12.56 -12.25
N GLU A 137 -13.86 12.37 -13.48
CA GLU A 137 -14.62 11.67 -14.52
C GLU A 137 -14.85 10.20 -14.14
N LEU A 138 -13.79 9.48 -13.74
CA LEU A 138 -13.89 8.10 -13.26
C LEU A 138 -14.86 7.94 -12.08
N VAL A 139 -14.89 8.91 -11.16
CA VAL A 139 -15.88 8.90 -10.06
C VAL A 139 -17.31 8.99 -10.60
N LYS A 140 -17.59 9.93 -11.51
CA LYS A 140 -18.94 10.13 -12.07
C LYS A 140 -19.41 8.96 -12.92
N GLU A 141 -18.50 8.29 -13.63
CA GLU A 141 -18.83 7.09 -14.43
C GLU A 141 -19.15 5.88 -13.55
N LYS A 142 -18.43 5.72 -12.43
CA LYS A 142 -18.54 4.53 -11.59
C LYS A 142 -19.59 4.64 -10.49
N PHE A 143 -19.83 5.84 -9.98
CA PHE A 143 -20.69 6.10 -8.83
C PHE A 143 -21.78 7.09 -9.20
N ASP A 144 -23.03 6.69 -9.01
CA ASP A 144 -24.16 7.61 -9.09
C ASP A 144 -24.28 8.46 -7.82
N VAL A 145 -24.64 9.72 -7.98
CA VAL A 145 -24.89 10.67 -6.87
C VAL A 145 -26.26 10.41 -6.21
N THR A 146 -26.90 9.27 -6.49
CA THR A 146 -28.24 8.97 -5.98
C THR A 146 -28.22 8.91 -4.45
N PRO A 147 -29.13 9.64 -3.78
CA PRO A 147 -29.22 9.59 -2.32
C PRO A 147 -29.59 8.17 -1.91
N GLN A 148 -28.76 7.53 -1.09
CA GLN A 148 -29.19 6.34 -0.37
C GLN A 148 -30.41 6.73 0.49
N PRO A 149 -31.51 5.94 0.42
CA PRO A 149 -32.74 6.22 1.15
C PRO A 149 -32.55 6.18 2.67
#